data_AF-W7D9J0-F1
#
_entry.id   AF-W7D9J0-F1
#
_cell.length_a   1.000
_cell.length_b   1.000
_cell.length_c   1.000
_cell.angle_alpha   90.00
_cell.angle_beta   90.00
_cell.angle_gamma   90.00
#
_symmetry.space_group_name_H-M   'P 1'
#
loop_
_entity.id
_entity.type
_entity.pdbx_description
1 polymer ?
#
loop_
_entity_poly.entity_id
_entity_poly.type
_entity_poly.pdbx_seq_one_letter_code
_entity_poly.pdbx_strand_id
1 'polypeptide(L)'
;MLNLITCTGTFDYERRTHPNRLVVTAKLTNDSTVKKDVPKAPTNVKRVGDNITWYANRAADVIGYRVYRINGDKRVKVVSVAATERKSAVAKKKAGEKFAVVTVNSDGMESEPRYVVE
;
A
#
# COMPACT_ATOMS: atom_id res chain seq x y z
N MET A 1 -5.05 -19.66 -1.50
CA MET A 1 -4.25 -20.65 -2.25
C MET A 1 -4.39 -20.27 -3.71
N LEU A 2 -3.28 -20.04 -4.39
CA LEU A 2 -3.27 -19.69 -5.81
C LEU A 2 -2.59 -20.81 -6.57
N ASN A 3 -3.27 -21.35 -7.58
CA ASN A 3 -2.75 -22.40 -8.44
C ASN A 3 -2.59 -21.84 -9.85
N LEU A 4 -1.37 -21.88 -10.37
CA LEU A 4 -1.08 -21.58 -11.76
C LEU A 4 -0.79 -22.89 -12.49
N ILE A 5 -1.59 -23.21 -13.49
CA ILE A 5 -1.39 -24.38 -14.35
C ILE A 5 -1.01 -23.87 -15.73
N THR A 6 0.16 -24.27 -16.21
CA THR A 6 0.63 -23.90 -17.55
C THR A 6 1.08 -25.12 -18.35
N CYS A 7 0.84 -25.06 -19.67
CA CYS A 7 1.35 -26.03 -20.63
C CYS A 7 2.87 -25.90 -20.72
N THR A 8 3.58 -27.02 -20.68
CA THR A 8 5.05 -27.06 -20.80
C THR A 8 5.50 -28.22 -21.69
N GLY A 9 6.77 -28.21 -22.09
CA GLY A 9 7.33 -29.22 -23.00
C GLY A 9 7.01 -28.96 -24.47
N THR A 10 7.50 -29.84 -25.36
CA THR A 10 7.33 -29.72 -26.82
C THR A 10 5.86 -29.90 -27.22
N PHE A 11 5.41 -29.16 -28.24
CA PHE A 11 4.07 -29.33 -28.80
C PHE A 11 3.96 -30.65 -29.56
N ASP A 12 2.97 -31.47 -29.23
CA ASP A 12 2.61 -32.70 -29.93
C ASP A 12 1.61 -32.35 -31.04
N TYR A 13 2.02 -32.54 -32.30
CA TYR A 13 1.21 -32.19 -33.48
C TYR A 13 0.08 -33.20 -33.76
N GLU A 14 0.26 -34.47 -33.40
CA GLU A 14 -0.74 -35.52 -33.57
C GLU A 14 -1.89 -35.31 -32.58
N ARG A 15 -1.55 -35.04 -31.32
CA ARG A 15 -2.52 -34.78 -30.24
C ARG A 15 -2.93 -33.32 -30.13
N ARG A 16 -2.32 -32.43 -30.94
CA ARG A 16 -2.51 -30.98 -30.94
C ARG A 16 -2.45 -30.35 -29.55
N THR A 17 -1.48 -30.77 -28.73
CA THR A 17 -1.36 -30.27 -27.35
C THR A 17 0.07 -30.36 -26.83
N HIS A 18 0.36 -29.69 -25.73
CA HIS A 18 1.56 -29.98 -24.95
C HIS A 18 1.26 -31.14 -23.99
N PRO A 19 2.11 -32.17 -23.85
CA PRO A 19 1.82 -33.30 -22.98
C PRO A 19 2.04 -32.98 -21.50
N ASN A 20 2.94 -32.04 -21.18
CA ASN A 20 3.31 -31.74 -19.81
C ASN A 20 2.52 -30.54 -19.26
N ARG A 21 2.26 -30.58 -17.95
CA ARG A 21 1.66 -29.47 -17.19
C ARG A 21 2.58 -29.15 -16.02
N LEU A 22 2.95 -27.89 -15.90
CA LEU A 22 3.57 -27.39 -14.68
C LEU A 22 2.47 -26.83 -13.80
N VAL A 23 2.34 -27.39 -12.59
CA VAL A 23 1.43 -26.91 -11.57
C VAL A 23 2.26 -26.20 -10.51
N VAL A 24 2.12 -24.89 -10.44
CA VAL A 24 2.73 -24.07 -9.38
C VAL A 24 1.66 -23.73 -8.38
N THR A 25 1.87 -24.14 -7.13
CA THR A 25 0.96 -23.89 -6.02
C THR A 25 1.60 -22.90 -5.06
N ALA A 26 0.92 -21.78 -4.83
CA ALA A 26 1.30 -20.81 -3.80
C ALA A 26 0.29 -20.86 -2.64
N LYS A 27 0.82 -21.07 -1.44
CA LYS A 27 0.06 -20.94 -0.19
C LYS A 27 0.53 -19.68 0.52
N LEU A 28 -0.42 -18.84 0.92
CA LEU A 28 -0.11 -17.72 1.80
C LEU A 28 0.31 -18.28 3.15
N THR A 29 1.58 -18.08 3.52
CA THR A 29 2.09 -18.34 4.85
C THR A 29 2.08 -17.02 5.62
N ASN A 30 1.47 -17.02 6.80
CA ASN A 30 1.56 -15.88 7.71
C ASN A 30 2.45 -16.29 8.87
N ASP A 31 3.75 -16.18 8.65
CA ASP A 31 4.73 -16.45 9.68
C ASP A 31 4.74 -15.29 10.67
N SER A 32 3.99 -15.45 11.75
CA SER A 32 3.84 -14.43 12.80
C SER A 32 5.13 -14.22 13.60
N THR A 33 6.16 -15.04 13.37
CA THR A 33 7.46 -14.94 14.03
C THR A 33 8.41 -13.96 13.33
N VAL A 34 8.13 -13.59 12.07
CA VAL A 34 8.88 -12.55 11.38
C VAL A 34 8.51 -11.20 11.98
N LYS A 35 9.49 -10.55 12.63
CA LYS A 35 9.32 -9.22 13.18
C LYS A 35 9.03 -8.24 12.04
N LYS A 36 7.78 -7.76 11.98
CA LYS A 36 7.36 -6.74 11.01
C LYS A 36 7.80 -5.38 11.51
N ASP A 37 8.73 -4.76 10.81
CA ASP A 37 9.17 -3.41 11.13
C ASP A 37 8.09 -2.40 10.74
N VAL A 38 7.83 -1.45 11.64
CA VAL A 38 6.90 -0.36 11.40
C VAL A 38 7.63 0.74 10.64
N PRO A 39 7.10 1.24 9.51
CA PRO A 39 7.77 2.28 8.75
C PRO A 39 7.79 3.60 9.53
N LYS A 40 8.78 4.43 9.26
CA LYS A 40 8.82 5.81 9.78
C LYS A 40 7.70 6.65 9.15
N ALA A 41 7.12 7.54 9.95
CA ALA A 41 6.08 8.46 9.51
C ALA A 41 6.60 9.44 8.43
N PRO A 42 5.72 9.94 7.54
CA PRO A 42 6.11 10.92 6.55
C PRO A 42 6.48 12.25 7.21
N THR A 43 7.38 13.00 6.57
CA THR A 43 7.84 14.30 7.08
C THR A 43 7.25 15.46 6.27
N ASN A 44 7.32 16.67 6.82
CA ASN A 44 6.84 17.90 6.18
C ASN A 44 5.40 17.82 5.64
N VAL A 45 4.51 17.22 6.43
CA VAL A 45 3.09 17.10 6.07
C VAL A 45 2.40 18.44 6.23
N LYS A 46 1.96 19.02 5.10
CA LYS A 46 1.40 20.39 5.02
C LYS A 46 0.15 20.43 4.18
N ARG A 47 -0.72 21.39 4.44
CA ARG A 47 -1.91 21.66 3.64
C ARG A 47 -1.83 23.04 2.99
N VAL A 48 -2.22 23.14 1.72
CA VAL A 48 -2.41 24.41 1.01
C VAL A 48 -3.75 24.33 0.29
N GLY A 49 -4.73 25.11 0.76
CA GLY A 49 -6.12 24.98 0.32
C GLY A 49 -6.70 23.60 0.60
N ASP A 50 -7.08 22.87 -0.44
CA ASP A 50 -7.55 21.48 -0.35
C ASP A 50 -6.46 20.41 -0.58
N ASN A 51 -5.25 20.83 -0.92
CA ASN A 51 -4.17 19.93 -1.24
C ASN A 51 -3.27 19.67 -0.03
N ILE A 52 -3.14 18.41 0.36
CA ILE A 52 -2.21 17.94 1.40
C ILE A 52 -0.97 17.40 0.70
N THR A 53 0.21 17.80 1.15
CA THR A 53 1.50 17.40 0.59
C THR A 53 2.44 16.92 1.67
N TRP A 54 3.39 16.04 1.33
CA TRP A 54 4.39 15.52 2.26
C TRP A 54 5.66 15.12 1.54
N TYR A 55 6.73 14.90 2.30
CA TYR A 55 7.97 14.34 1.77
C TYR A 55 7.93 12.82 1.79
N ALA A 56 8.51 12.22 0.74
CA ALA A 56 8.59 10.77 0.61
C ALA A 56 9.52 10.18 1.68
N ASN A 57 9.07 9.11 2.33
CA ASN A 57 9.94 8.17 3.00
C ASN A 57 10.69 7.35 1.95
N ARG A 58 12.03 7.25 2.09
CA ARG A 58 12.94 6.59 1.14
C ARG A 58 13.27 5.15 1.53
N ALA A 59 12.67 4.60 2.58
CA ALA A 59 12.85 3.21 2.93
C ALA A 59 12.32 2.31 1.78
N ALA A 60 13.08 1.26 1.45
CA ALA A 60 12.86 0.44 0.26
C ALA A 60 11.57 -0.39 0.32
N ASP A 61 11.08 -0.66 1.54
CA ASP A 61 9.85 -1.40 1.81
C ASP A 61 8.60 -0.52 1.74
N VAL A 62 8.73 0.80 1.57
CA VAL A 62 7.58 1.71 1.51
C VAL A 62 6.82 1.56 0.20
N ILE A 63 5.57 1.10 0.28
CA ILE A 63 4.68 0.92 -0.87
C ILE A 63 3.72 2.09 -1.09
N GLY A 64 3.52 2.94 -0.08
CA GLY A 64 2.63 4.09 -0.22
C GLY A 64 2.30 4.80 1.08
N TYR A 65 1.21 5.58 1.02
CA TYR A 65 0.73 6.46 2.07
C TYR A 65 -0.79 6.37 2.17
N ARG A 66 -1.33 6.62 3.35
CA ARG A 66 -2.77 6.74 3.55
C ARG A 66 -3.08 8.06 4.22
N VAL A 67 -4.07 8.77 3.67
CA VAL A 67 -4.55 10.02 4.23
C VAL A 67 -5.85 9.73 4.97
N TYR A 68 -5.91 10.20 6.21
CA TYR A 68 -7.03 10.02 7.09
C TYR A 68 -7.63 11.36 7.46
N ARG A 69 -8.96 11.39 7.51
CA ARG A 69 -9.75 12.45 8.12
C ARG A 69 -10.12 12.02 9.53
N ILE A 70 -9.97 12.92 10.49
CA ILE A 70 -10.20 12.69 11.90
C ILE A 70 -11.25 13.70 12.37
N ASN A 71 -12.35 13.19 12.93
CA ASN A 71 -13.42 13.99 13.53
C ASN A 71 -13.73 13.41 14.90
N GLY A 72 -13.32 14.12 15.96
CA GLY A 72 -13.24 13.56 17.31
C GLY A 72 -12.38 12.30 17.32
N ASP A 73 -12.94 11.20 17.82
CA ASP A 73 -12.26 9.89 17.89
C ASP A 73 -12.38 9.07 16.60
N LYS A 74 -13.19 9.53 15.64
CA LYS A 74 -13.44 8.79 14.40
C LYS A 74 -12.37 9.09 13.36
N ARG A 75 -11.58 8.07 13.00
CA ARG A 75 -10.59 8.09 11.91
C ARG A 75 -11.16 7.41 10.66
N VAL A 76 -11.30 8.15 9.57
CA VAL A 76 -11.83 7.65 8.28
C VAL A 76 -10.76 7.80 7.20
N LYS A 77 -10.46 6.71 6.48
CA LYS A 77 -9.53 6.75 5.35
C LYS A 77 -10.15 7.54 4.19
N VAL A 78 -9.42 8.55 3.71
CA VAL A 78 -9.84 9.41 2.60
C VAL A 78 -9.32 8.83 1.28
N VAL A 79 -8.02 8.53 1.23
CA VAL A 79 -7.35 8.05 0.03
C VAL A 79 -6.08 7.28 0.38
N SER A 80 -5.64 6.41 -0.52
CA SER A 80 -4.33 5.77 -0.49
C SER A 80 -3.53 6.25 -1.71
N VAL A 81 -2.27 6.58 -1.51
CA VAL A 81 -1.37 7.13 -2.55
C VAL A 81 -0.14 6.23 -2.64
N ALA A 82 0.16 5.69 -3.81
CA ALA A 82 1.29 4.79 -4.00
C ALA A 82 2.64 5.51 -3.84
N ALA A 83 3.69 4.73 -3.54
CA ALA A 83 5.05 5.24 -3.45
C ALA A 83 5.58 5.81 -4.78
N THR A 84 5.01 5.41 -5.91
CA THR A 84 5.34 5.91 -7.25
C THR A 84 4.56 7.17 -7.65
N GLU A 85 3.45 7.48 -6.96
CA GLU A 85 2.62 8.65 -7.27
C GLU A 85 3.18 9.94 -6.66
N ARG A 86 2.64 11.10 -7.07
CA ARG A 86 2.96 12.38 -6.43
C ARG A 86 2.56 12.34 -4.96
N LYS A 87 3.42 12.83 -4.06
CA LYS A 87 3.21 12.83 -2.59
C LYS A 87 2.23 13.94 -2.17
N SER A 88 1.02 13.81 -2.69
CA SER A 88 -0.05 14.78 -2.51
C SER A 88 -1.41 14.11 -2.57
N ALA A 89 -2.39 14.70 -1.90
CA ALA A 89 -3.78 14.28 -1.96
C ALA A 89 -4.70 15.48 -1.84
N VAL A 90 -5.80 15.47 -2.60
CA VAL A 90 -6.86 16.48 -2.47
C VAL A 90 -7.90 15.97 -1.48
N ALA A 91 -8.17 16.74 -0.43
CA ALA A 91 -9.14 16.36 0.59
C ALA A 91 -9.84 17.59 1.17
N LYS A 92 -11.11 17.83 0.81
CA LYS A 92 -11.92 18.94 1.34
C LYS A 92 -12.03 18.88 2.87
N LYS A 93 -11.81 20.00 3.56
CA LYS A 93 -11.94 20.11 5.02
C LYS A 93 -13.32 20.64 5.39
N LYS A 94 -13.98 20.03 6.38
CA LYS A 94 -15.12 20.63 7.09
C LYS A 94 -14.66 21.20 8.43
N ALA A 95 -15.45 22.10 9.01
CA ALA A 95 -15.15 22.71 10.31
C ALA A 95 -14.91 21.62 11.38
N GLY A 96 -13.81 21.74 12.13
CA GLY A 96 -13.43 20.79 13.18
C GLY A 96 -12.69 19.52 12.72
N GLU A 97 -12.58 19.26 11.41
CA GLU A 97 -11.87 18.07 10.92
C GLU A 97 -10.35 18.28 10.94
N LYS A 98 -9.60 17.27 11.40
CA LYS A 98 -8.14 17.18 11.28
C LYS A 98 -7.78 16.15 10.23
N PHE A 99 -6.58 16.28 9.66
CA PHE A 99 -6.04 15.28 8.75
C PHE A 99 -4.74 14.71 9.30
N ALA A 100 -4.47 13.46 8.98
CA ALA A 100 -3.20 12.80 9.25
C ALA A 100 -2.77 11.96 8.04
N VAL A 101 -1.46 11.86 7.84
CA VAL A 101 -0.86 11.01 6.81
C VAL A 101 0.01 9.96 7.50
N VAL A 102 -0.10 8.72 7.07
CA VAL A 102 0.77 7.61 7.49
C VAL A 102 1.51 7.03 6.29
N THR A 103 2.69 6.48 6.54
CA THR A 103 3.43 5.66 5.59
C THR A 103 3.01 4.20 5.73
N VAL A 104 2.96 3.47 4.63
CA VAL A 104 2.60 2.05 4.57
C VAL A 104 3.74 1.28 3.89
N ASN A 105 4.17 0.18 4.49
CA ASN A 105 5.19 -0.70 3.91
C ASN A 105 4.61 -1.97 3.24
N SER A 106 5.47 -2.78 2.63
CA SER A 106 5.12 -4.00 1.90
C SER A 106 4.43 -5.05 2.76
N ASP A 107 4.66 -5.03 4.08
CA ASP A 107 3.97 -5.87 5.05
C ASP A 107 2.58 -5.36 5.45
N GLY A 108 2.20 -4.18 4.93
CA GLY A 108 0.93 -3.52 5.22
C GLY A 108 0.88 -2.77 6.55
N MET A 109 2.01 -2.64 7.25
CA MET A 109 2.11 -1.91 8.51
C MET A 109 2.01 -0.41 8.27
N GLU A 110 1.28 0.29 9.13
CA GLU A 110 1.20 1.76 9.12
C GLU A 110 2.17 2.37 10.13
N SER A 111 2.81 3.47 9.75
CA SER A 111 3.54 4.31 10.69
C SER A 111 2.63 4.97 11.71
N GLU A 112 3.23 5.58 12.73
CA GLU A 112 2.57 6.62 13.53
C GLU A 112 1.98 7.72 12.63
N PRO A 113 0.82 8.30 12.97
CA PRO A 113 0.18 9.35 12.20
C PRO A 113 0.96 10.65 12.29
N ARG A 114 1.24 11.26 11.14
CA ARG A 114 1.70 12.64 11.08
C ARG A 114 0.52 13.55 10.79
N TYR A 115 0.11 14.32 11.80
CA TYR A 115 -0.93 15.33 11.65
C TYR A 115 -0.50 16.43 10.67
N VAL A 116 -1.44 16.82 9.83
CA VAL A 116 -1.24 17.86 8.82
C VAL A 116 -1.20 19.22 9.52
N VAL A 117 -0.15 20.00 9.22
CA VAL A 117 -0.04 21.40 9.65
C VAL A 117 -0.60 22.30 8.54
N GLU A 118 -1.35 23.33 8.93
CA GLU A 118 -1.94 24.33 8.03
C GLU A 118 -0.99 25.48 7.73
#